data_AF-A0A9E2LCA4-F1
#
_entry.id   AF-A0A9E2LCA4-F1
#
_cell.length_a   1.000
_cell.length_b   1.000
_cell.length_c   1.000
_cell.angle_alpha   90.00
_cell.angle_beta   90.00
_cell.angle_gamma   90.00
#
_symmetry.space_group_name_H-M   'P 1'
#
loop_
_entity.id
_entity.type
_entity.pdbx_description
1 polymer ?
#
loop_
_entity_poly.entity_id
_entity_poly.type
_entity_poly.pdbx_seq_one_letter_code
_entity_poly.pdbx_strand_id
1 'polypeptide(L)'
;MRRTHVGTTLLALLTLLALATACDDTSSNRPRDDAAIDGGPDADDVIGDAAADADADAELPDPEERLKLTGDLAITKISLFQSVEIPIWRDGDALAPPAIVIVPDRTLRVVVWAAPQNGYSAHPLTLMVSVIPAAGDPVDLQATVTFPAASDPANPATAVFLELPASLVPANLGLSVRILDEAAAATPETQPHPARAGTLTAPLAVAVEPAQEPVRLILIPIRYQDGGQDFLPDTSPAQLALYETLLEATYPGGFELVLHAELAWDDPFTWTGNFDFGDLNGALVDMKASEGEAPESYYYALVAPADTFSDYCGGSCTTGQSYEVSNPGSADYRVGGGMGFSGENSAWTLVHELGHMFGRSHTGCDVSRDDDNYPYSGGMLGSWGLDPRSGAWIDPADCADFMGYCDPTWVSDYTWNGLYDRIVELAQLYPPAAPSPVRLLHVNLADGTLRVGALLTAPRALGDRTVRVLVSDAKGTREIDAPAVFQSGGTAFTLALPAGIDARTALLPDFPHLTRR
;
A
#
# COMPACT_ATOMS: atom_id res chain seq x y z
N MET A 1 8.41 47.34 -24.28
CA MET A 1 9.87 47.08 -24.35
C MET A 1 10.06 45.57 -24.49
N ARG A 2 10.94 45.18 -25.41
CA ARG A 2 11.43 43.83 -25.80
C ARG A 2 10.60 42.58 -25.43
N ARG A 3 9.98 42.01 -26.47
CA ARG A 3 9.57 40.60 -26.58
C ARG A 3 10.79 39.73 -26.92
N THR A 4 10.82 38.51 -26.40
CA THR A 4 11.63 37.41 -26.94
C THR A 4 10.76 36.16 -26.98
N HIS A 5 10.45 35.69 -28.19
CA HIS A 5 9.97 34.34 -28.48
C HIS A 5 11.16 33.56 -29.06
N VAL A 6 11.30 32.31 -28.65
CA VAL A 6 12.04 31.29 -29.40
C VAL A 6 11.05 30.14 -29.58
N GLY A 7 10.87 29.71 -30.83
CA GLY A 7 10.09 28.54 -31.18
C GLY A 7 10.98 27.51 -31.84
N THR A 8 10.59 26.24 -31.73
CA THR A 8 11.14 25.16 -32.55
C THR A 8 10.06 24.10 -32.76
N THR A 9 9.84 23.77 -34.03
CA THR A 9 9.00 22.70 -34.59
C THR A 9 9.70 21.34 -34.54
N LEU A 10 8.97 20.23 -34.32
CA LEU A 10 9.24 18.95 -35.00
C LEU A 10 8.01 18.01 -35.09
N LEU A 11 8.17 16.95 -35.89
CA LEU A 11 7.21 16.28 -36.76
C LEU A 11 6.80 14.90 -36.20
N ALA A 12 5.51 14.56 -36.30
CA ALA A 12 4.87 13.36 -35.74
C ALA A 12 5.17 12.03 -36.46
N LEU A 13 5.25 10.93 -35.71
CA LEU A 13 5.01 9.56 -36.20
C LEU A 13 4.39 8.66 -35.10
N LEU A 14 3.19 8.13 -35.37
CA LEU A 14 2.38 7.25 -34.52
C LEU A 14 3.04 5.87 -34.29
N THR A 15 2.93 5.34 -33.06
CA THR A 15 2.91 3.88 -32.80
C THR A 15 1.87 3.52 -31.72
N LEU A 16 1.12 2.44 -31.97
CA LEU A 16 0.14 1.85 -31.06
C LEU A 16 0.86 1.29 -29.81
N LEU A 17 0.46 1.72 -28.61
CA LEU A 17 0.80 1.00 -27.38
C LEU A 17 -0.19 -0.16 -27.17
N ALA A 18 0.37 -1.36 -27.01
CA ALA A 18 -0.33 -2.53 -26.52
C ALA A 18 -0.52 -2.42 -25.00
N LEU A 19 -1.66 -2.89 -24.50
CA LEU A 19 -1.86 -3.14 -23.07
C LEU A 19 -0.79 -4.14 -22.60
N ALA A 20 0.21 -3.66 -21.86
CA ALA A 20 1.03 -4.54 -21.03
C ALA A 20 0.23 -4.80 -19.75
N THR A 21 0.19 -6.07 -19.31
CA THR A 21 -0.39 -6.47 -18.02
C THR A 21 0.41 -5.80 -16.91
N ALA A 22 -0.17 -4.79 -16.28
CA ALA A 22 0.46 -3.92 -15.28
C ALA A 22 0.39 -4.47 -13.85
N CYS A 23 -0.31 -5.58 -13.67
CA CYS A 23 -0.36 -6.31 -12.43
C CYS A 23 0.91 -7.16 -12.28
N ASP A 24 1.51 -7.20 -11.08
CA ASP A 24 2.73 -7.97 -10.85
C ASP A 24 2.44 -9.47 -10.65
N ASP A 25 3.10 -10.31 -11.43
CA ASP A 25 2.93 -11.78 -11.41
C ASP A 25 4.08 -12.40 -10.60
N THR A 26 3.83 -12.67 -9.33
CA THR A 26 4.85 -13.26 -8.44
C THR A 26 5.21 -14.71 -8.82
N SER A 27 4.48 -15.32 -9.76
CA SER A 27 4.63 -16.73 -10.17
C SER A 27 5.48 -16.95 -11.45
N SER A 28 5.84 -15.91 -12.21
CA SER A 28 6.44 -16.09 -13.55
C SER A 28 7.98 -16.16 -13.58
N ASN A 29 8.55 -17.27 -13.12
CA ASN A 29 9.92 -17.65 -13.47
C ASN A 29 9.93 -18.54 -14.74
N ARG A 30 10.06 -17.92 -15.92
CA ARG A 30 10.68 -18.57 -17.10
C ARG A 30 11.96 -17.80 -17.45
N PRO A 31 13.07 -18.51 -17.70
CA PRO A 31 14.36 -17.87 -17.87
C PRO A 31 14.33 -16.96 -19.10
N ARG A 32 14.56 -15.67 -18.90
CA ARG A 32 15.15 -14.83 -19.93
C ARG A 32 16.62 -14.71 -19.58
N ASP A 33 17.45 -15.26 -20.47
CA ASP A 33 18.90 -15.26 -20.36
C ASP A 33 19.45 -13.84 -20.10
N ASP A 34 20.24 -13.73 -19.04
CA ASP A 34 21.10 -12.58 -18.76
C ASP A 34 22.24 -12.51 -19.79
N ALA A 35 22.02 -11.75 -20.87
CA ALA A 35 23.09 -11.19 -21.68
C ALA A 35 22.58 -10.12 -22.66
N ALA A 36 22.66 -8.85 -22.26
CA ALA A 36 23.18 -7.72 -23.06
C ALA A 36 22.73 -6.38 -22.47
N ILE A 37 23.57 -5.83 -21.58
CA ILE A 37 23.65 -4.38 -21.39
C ILE A 37 24.56 -3.87 -22.52
N ASP A 38 23.97 -3.47 -23.66
CA ASP A 38 24.51 -2.41 -24.52
C ASP A 38 23.48 -1.97 -25.58
N GLY A 39 23.29 -0.66 -25.72
CA GLY A 39 22.65 -0.02 -26.88
C GLY A 39 21.14 0.21 -26.85
N GLY A 40 20.63 0.94 -25.84
CA GLY A 40 19.33 1.63 -25.97
C GLY A 40 19.47 2.80 -26.96
N PRO A 41 18.63 2.93 -28.00
CA PRO A 41 18.65 4.10 -28.87
C PRO A 41 18.11 5.33 -28.14
N ASP A 42 18.75 6.47 -28.38
CA ASP A 42 18.46 7.78 -27.83
C ASP A 42 16.96 8.11 -27.88
N ALA A 43 16.38 8.35 -26.71
CA ALA A 43 15.00 8.74 -26.50
C ALA A 43 14.89 10.27 -26.53
N ASP A 44 14.62 10.82 -27.72
CA ASP A 44 14.08 12.16 -27.89
C ASP A 44 12.70 12.06 -28.57
N ASP A 45 11.72 12.72 -27.92
CA ASP A 45 10.40 13.17 -28.40
C ASP A 45 9.12 12.28 -28.32
N VAL A 46 8.35 12.58 -27.24
CA VAL A 46 6.88 12.73 -27.08
C VAL A 46 5.99 11.49 -26.84
N ILE A 47 5.93 11.05 -25.57
CA ILE A 47 4.70 11.18 -24.75
C ILE A 47 5.00 12.34 -23.80
N GLY A 48 4.10 13.33 -23.74
CA GLY A 48 4.35 14.53 -22.95
C GLY A 48 4.46 14.19 -21.47
N ASP A 49 5.69 14.12 -20.96
CA ASP A 49 6.03 14.70 -19.66
C ASP A 49 5.65 16.18 -19.74
N ALA A 50 4.36 16.46 -19.55
CA ALA A 50 3.90 17.81 -19.30
C ALA A 50 4.38 18.16 -17.89
N ALA A 51 5.63 18.62 -17.79
CA ALA A 51 6.04 19.40 -16.64
C ALA A 51 5.02 20.51 -16.47
N ALA A 52 4.22 20.43 -15.40
CA ALA A 52 3.27 21.45 -15.06
C ALA A 52 4.06 22.74 -14.76
N ASP A 53 3.88 23.77 -15.58
CA ASP A 53 4.30 25.11 -15.22
C ASP A 53 3.38 25.59 -14.09
N ALA A 54 3.84 25.46 -12.86
CA ALA A 54 3.23 26.10 -11.71
C ALA A 54 3.54 27.60 -11.76
N ASP A 55 2.69 28.38 -12.44
CA ASP A 55 2.76 29.84 -12.34
C ASP A 55 2.29 30.25 -10.94
N ALA A 56 3.26 30.45 -10.04
CA ALA A 56 3.03 30.85 -8.65
C ALA A 56 2.55 32.31 -8.48
N ASP A 57 2.36 33.04 -9.59
CA ASP A 57 1.92 34.43 -9.64
C ASP A 57 0.50 34.60 -10.22
N ALA A 58 -0.31 33.54 -10.25
CA ALA A 58 -1.71 33.64 -10.66
C ALA A 58 -2.51 34.46 -9.62
N GLU A 59 -2.68 35.75 -9.91
CA GLU A 59 -3.67 36.61 -9.26
C GLU A 59 -5.03 35.91 -9.36
N LEU A 60 -5.74 35.78 -8.23
CA LEU A 60 -7.10 35.21 -8.15
C LEU A 60 -7.89 35.58 -9.42
N PRO A 61 -8.32 34.60 -10.24
CA PRO A 61 -9.12 34.87 -11.43
C PRO A 61 -10.30 35.74 -11.05
N ASP A 62 -10.49 36.86 -11.75
CA ASP A 62 -11.61 37.77 -11.49
C ASP A 62 -12.89 36.93 -11.54
N PRO A 63 -13.82 36.99 -10.58
CA PRO A 63 -15.10 36.29 -10.69
C PRO A 63 -15.93 36.76 -11.92
N GLU A 64 -15.58 37.88 -12.55
CA GLU A 64 -16.07 38.30 -13.88
C GLU A 64 -15.27 37.74 -15.07
N GLU A 65 -14.19 37.00 -14.81
CA GLU A 65 -13.34 36.38 -15.81
C GLU A 65 -14.16 35.45 -16.71
N ARG A 66 -13.91 35.59 -18.00
CA ARG A 66 -14.60 34.85 -19.04
C ARG A 66 -13.62 33.88 -19.68
N LEU A 67 -13.84 32.60 -19.40
CA LEU A 67 -13.03 31.51 -19.91
C LEU A 67 -13.61 30.99 -21.23
N LYS A 68 -12.74 30.67 -22.18
CA LYS A 68 -13.15 30.11 -23.47
C LYS A 68 -13.29 28.59 -23.37
N LEU A 69 -14.39 28.13 -22.79
CA LEU A 69 -14.67 26.69 -22.62
C LEU A 69 -15.01 26.04 -23.96
N THR A 70 -14.45 24.87 -24.26
CA THR A 70 -14.78 24.19 -25.51
C THR A 70 -16.25 23.78 -25.57
N GLY A 71 -16.92 24.07 -26.68
CA GLY A 71 -18.31 23.64 -26.92
C GLY A 71 -18.45 22.24 -27.53
N ASP A 72 -17.34 21.61 -27.92
CA ASP A 72 -17.36 20.34 -28.66
C ASP A 72 -16.99 19.11 -27.82
N LEU A 73 -16.79 19.28 -26.50
CA LEU A 73 -16.64 18.22 -25.51
C LEU A 73 -17.53 18.47 -24.30
N ALA A 74 -17.97 17.39 -23.66
CA ALA A 74 -18.62 17.42 -22.35
C ALA A 74 -17.85 16.50 -21.40
N ILE A 75 -17.48 17.00 -20.22
CA ILE A 75 -16.89 16.15 -19.17
C ILE A 75 -17.95 15.14 -18.76
N THR A 76 -17.57 13.86 -18.62
CA THR A 76 -18.47 12.76 -18.24
C THR A 76 -18.11 12.16 -16.89
N LYS A 77 -16.82 12.14 -16.53
CA LYS A 77 -16.34 11.62 -15.24
C LYS A 77 -15.06 12.34 -14.84
N ILE A 78 -14.91 12.56 -13.53
CA ILE A 78 -13.63 12.95 -12.92
C ILE A 78 -13.36 12.01 -11.76
N SER A 79 -12.14 11.50 -11.71
CA SER A 79 -11.66 10.66 -10.61
C SER A 79 -10.25 11.06 -10.23
N LEU A 80 -9.91 10.83 -8.97
CA LEU A 80 -8.60 11.10 -8.40
C LEU A 80 -7.88 9.78 -8.19
N PHE A 81 -6.54 9.78 -8.28
CA PHE A 81 -5.72 8.60 -8.03
C PHE A 81 -4.47 8.96 -7.24
N GLN A 82 -4.20 8.19 -6.19
CA GLN A 82 -2.88 8.06 -5.56
C GLN A 82 -2.33 6.65 -5.79
N SER A 83 -3.16 5.65 -5.48
CA SER A 83 -2.95 4.22 -5.81
C SER A 83 -4.22 3.51 -6.22
N VAL A 84 -5.37 3.98 -5.72
CA VAL A 84 -6.72 3.50 -5.99
C VAL A 84 -7.59 4.63 -6.53
N GLU A 85 -8.60 4.30 -7.33
CA GLU A 85 -9.53 5.25 -7.91
C GLU A 85 -10.45 5.88 -6.86
N ILE A 86 -10.61 7.20 -6.92
CA ILE A 86 -11.51 7.98 -6.07
C ILE A 86 -12.45 8.80 -6.96
N PRO A 87 -13.65 8.29 -7.30
CA PRO A 87 -14.60 9.03 -8.11
C PRO A 87 -15.18 10.25 -7.38
N ILE A 88 -15.08 11.46 -7.96
CA ILE A 88 -15.58 12.69 -7.32
C ILE A 88 -16.68 13.41 -8.10
N TRP A 89 -16.84 13.09 -9.38
CA TRP A 89 -17.84 13.75 -10.24
C TRP A 89 -18.22 12.85 -11.41
N ARG A 90 -19.52 12.84 -11.76
CA ARG A 90 -20.03 12.08 -12.90
C ARG A 90 -21.30 12.70 -13.47
N ASP A 91 -21.37 12.80 -14.80
CA ASP A 91 -22.57 13.13 -15.57
C ASP A 91 -23.35 14.38 -15.10
N GLY A 92 -22.63 15.41 -14.62
CA GLY A 92 -23.23 16.66 -14.12
C GLY A 92 -23.29 16.78 -12.60
N ASP A 93 -23.17 15.66 -11.89
CA ASP A 93 -23.33 15.59 -10.44
C ASP A 93 -22.00 15.41 -9.74
N ALA A 94 -21.75 16.26 -8.73
CA ALA A 94 -20.70 16.00 -7.75
C ALA A 94 -21.09 14.74 -6.97
N LEU A 95 -20.19 13.78 -6.92
CA LEU A 95 -20.37 12.60 -6.08
C LEU A 95 -20.04 13.01 -4.65
N ALA A 96 -20.81 12.50 -3.69
CA ALA A 96 -20.32 12.51 -2.31
C ALA A 96 -18.96 11.82 -2.31
N PRO A 97 -17.94 12.36 -1.62
CA PRO A 97 -16.65 11.71 -1.56
C PRO A 97 -16.86 10.27 -1.14
N PRO A 98 -16.47 9.27 -1.95
CA PRO A 98 -16.40 7.91 -1.46
C PRO A 98 -15.43 7.94 -0.27
N ALA A 99 -15.63 7.10 0.73
CA ALA A 99 -14.77 7.05 1.91
C ALA A 99 -13.41 6.43 1.60
N ILE A 100 -12.82 6.71 0.43
CA ILE A 100 -11.48 6.29 0.06
C ILE A 100 -10.51 7.36 0.51
N VAL A 101 -9.52 6.93 1.27
CA VAL A 101 -8.53 7.80 1.90
C VAL A 101 -7.67 8.49 0.84
N ILE A 102 -7.54 9.81 0.97
CA ILE A 102 -6.52 10.61 0.30
C ILE A 102 -5.50 11.02 1.34
N VAL A 103 -4.26 10.55 1.18
CA VAL A 103 -3.14 10.87 2.06
C VAL A 103 -2.63 12.27 1.72
N PRO A 104 -2.38 13.14 2.71
CA PRO A 104 -1.81 14.45 2.46
C PRO A 104 -0.38 14.36 1.95
N ASP A 105 0.10 15.45 1.34
CA ASP A 105 1.48 15.62 0.90
C ASP A 105 1.96 14.52 -0.07
N ARG A 106 1.04 13.99 -0.86
CA ARG A 106 1.30 12.99 -1.90
C ARG A 106 0.67 13.41 -3.22
N THR A 107 1.40 13.17 -4.31
CA THR A 107 0.93 13.49 -5.67
C THR A 107 -0.45 12.91 -5.91
N LEU A 108 -1.33 13.72 -6.49
CA LEU A 108 -2.70 13.35 -6.78
C LEU A 108 -2.98 13.53 -8.26
N ARG A 109 -3.29 12.43 -8.96
CA ARG A 109 -3.62 12.48 -10.39
C ARG A 109 -5.10 12.76 -10.57
N VAL A 110 -5.44 13.86 -11.24
CA VAL A 110 -6.81 14.22 -11.64
C VAL A 110 -7.06 13.67 -13.04
N VAL A 111 -7.91 12.66 -13.14
CA VAL A 111 -8.24 11.94 -14.38
C VAL A 111 -9.60 12.40 -14.88
N VAL A 112 -9.66 12.80 -16.15
CA VAL A 112 -10.83 13.46 -16.76
C VAL A 112 -11.24 12.72 -18.03
N TRP A 113 -12.47 12.21 -18.03
CA TRP A 113 -13.11 11.67 -19.22
C TRP A 113 -14.05 12.70 -19.81
N ALA A 114 -14.06 12.81 -21.15
CA ALA A 114 -14.95 13.71 -21.86
C ALA A 114 -15.52 13.05 -23.11
N ALA A 115 -16.81 13.24 -23.34
CA ALA A 115 -17.52 12.75 -24.52
C ALA A 115 -17.54 13.81 -25.63
N PRO A 116 -17.13 13.46 -26.86
CA PRO A 116 -17.30 14.29 -28.05
C PRO A 116 -18.74 14.74 -28.26
N GLN A 117 -18.92 16.01 -28.59
CA GLN A 117 -20.18 16.58 -29.03
C GLN A 117 -20.21 16.75 -30.56
N ASN A 118 -21.36 17.16 -31.10
CA ASN A 118 -21.51 17.37 -32.53
C ASN A 118 -20.48 18.39 -33.06
N GLY A 119 -19.67 17.94 -34.03
CA GLY A 119 -18.64 18.77 -34.66
C GLY A 119 -17.24 18.59 -34.06
N TYR A 120 -17.06 17.73 -33.06
CA TYR A 120 -15.75 17.42 -32.51
C TYR A 120 -14.81 16.83 -33.57
N SER A 121 -13.57 17.31 -33.56
CA SER A 121 -12.43 16.70 -34.25
C SER A 121 -11.23 16.76 -33.33
N ALA A 122 -10.33 15.78 -33.36
CA ALA A 122 -9.17 15.78 -32.48
C ALA A 122 -8.28 16.99 -32.76
N HIS A 123 -8.08 17.86 -31.75
CA HIS A 123 -7.22 19.04 -31.82
C HIS A 123 -6.69 19.39 -30.42
N PRO A 124 -5.63 20.20 -30.33
CA PRO A 124 -5.09 20.66 -29.06
C PRO A 124 -6.09 21.53 -28.29
N LEU A 125 -6.31 21.18 -27.03
CA LEU A 125 -7.15 21.87 -26.06
C LEU A 125 -6.35 22.07 -24.77
N THR A 126 -6.75 23.02 -23.92
CA THR A 126 -6.12 23.16 -22.60
C THR A 126 -7.00 22.50 -21.55
N LEU A 127 -6.50 21.44 -20.91
CA LEU A 127 -7.07 20.97 -19.65
C LEU A 127 -6.53 21.87 -18.54
N MET A 128 -7.42 22.47 -17.76
CA MET A 128 -7.08 23.32 -16.64
C MET A 128 -7.76 22.80 -15.36
N VAL A 129 -6.98 22.67 -14.29
CA VAL A 129 -7.43 22.29 -12.95
C VAL A 129 -7.00 23.38 -11.97
N SER A 130 -7.97 24.09 -11.39
CA SER A 130 -7.72 24.98 -10.26
C SER A 130 -7.81 24.20 -8.96
N VAL A 131 -6.77 24.28 -8.15
CA VAL A 131 -6.74 23.82 -6.77
C VAL A 131 -7.10 24.98 -5.86
N ILE A 132 -8.17 24.83 -5.09
CA ILE A 132 -8.71 25.88 -4.20
C ILE A 132 -8.46 25.44 -2.77
N PRO A 133 -7.40 25.93 -2.11
CA PRO A 133 -7.09 25.53 -0.75
C PRO A 133 -8.12 26.12 0.24
N ALA A 134 -8.21 25.54 1.44
CA ALA A 134 -9.03 26.09 2.52
C ALA A 134 -8.61 27.51 2.95
N ALA A 135 -7.32 27.85 2.76
CA ALA A 135 -6.75 29.16 2.99
C ALA A 135 -5.66 29.45 1.96
N GLY A 136 -5.59 30.70 1.50
CA GLY A 136 -4.67 31.12 0.43
C GLY A 136 -5.41 31.31 -0.91
N ASP A 137 -4.65 31.64 -1.94
CA ASP A 137 -5.16 31.85 -3.29
C ASP A 137 -5.21 30.50 -4.05
N PRO A 138 -6.19 30.31 -4.95
CA PRO A 138 -6.22 29.17 -5.86
C PRO A 138 -4.96 29.09 -6.72
N VAL A 139 -4.56 27.87 -7.04
CA VAL A 139 -3.42 27.58 -7.92
C VAL A 139 -3.95 26.88 -9.16
N ASP A 140 -3.60 27.39 -10.34
CA ASP A 140 -4.00 26.82 -11.62
C ASP A 140 -2.90 25.93 -12.18
N LEU A 141 -3.27 24.70 -12.52
CA LEU A 141 -2.46 23.77 -13.27
C LEU A 141 -3.10 23.57 -14.65
N GLN A 142 -2.28 23.57 -15.70
CA GLN A 142 -2.78 23.40 -17.04
C GLN A 142 -1.83 22.61 -17.93
N ALA A 143 -2.39 21.86 -18.88
CA ALA A 143 -1.64 21.23 -19.95
C ALA A 143 -2.40 21.30 -21.26
N THR A 144 -1.65 21.42 -22.35
CA THR A 144 -2.21 21.22 -23.69
C THR A 144 -2.36 19.73 -23.95
N VAL A 145 -3.59 19.27 -24.16
CA VAL A 145 -3.95 17.87 -24.35
C VAL A 145 -4.79 17.69 -25.61
N THR A 146 -4.82 16.48 -26.15
CA THR A 146 -5.77 16.10 -27.20
C THR A 146 -6.63 14.98 -26.64
N PHE A 147 -7.94 15.24 -26.48
CA PHE A 147 -8.86 14.23 -25.97
C PHE A 147 -9.06 13.10 -27.00
N PRO A 148 -9.17 11.84 -26.55
CA PRO A 148 -9.53 10.74 -27.43
C PRO A 148 -10.92 10.93 -28.05
N ALA A 149 -11.09 10.58 -29.33
CA ALA A 149 -12.40 10.60 -30.00
C ALA A 149 -13.37 9.52 -29.48
N ALA A 150 -12.86 8.54 -28.73
CA ALA A 150 -13.65 7.59 -27.97
C ALA A 150 -13.13 7.60 -26.54
N SER A 151 -13.97 8.03 -25.60
CA SER A 151 -13.68 8.01 -24.17
C SER A 151 -14.65 7.04 -23.51
N ASP A 152 -14.13 6.11 -22.74
CA ASP A 152 -14.87 5.15 -21.94
C ASP A 152 -14.61 5.43 -20.45
N PRO A 153 -15.60 5.97 -19.71
CA PRO A 153 -15.49 6.22 -18.28
C PRO A 153 -15.17 4.98 -17.43
N ALA A 154 -15.27 3.78 -17.99
CA ALA A 154 -14.87 2.52 -17.34
C ALA A 154 -13.39 2.16 -17.57
N ASN A 155 -12.66 2.88 -18.42
CA ASN A 155 -11.25 2.62 -18.73
C ASN A 155 -10.40 3.90 -18.64
N PRO A 156 -9.51 4.03 -17.64
CA PRO A 156 -8.67 5.23 -17.47
C PRO A 156 -7.65 5.45 -18.58
N ALA A 157 -7.32 4.44 -19.39
CA ALA A 157 -6.47 4.62 -20.57
C ALA A 157 -7.13 5.47 -21.68
N THR A 158 -8.44 5.74 -21.57
CA THR A 158 -9.20 6.58 -22.51
C THR A 158 -9.48 8.00 -21.98
N ALA A 159 -8.86 8.34 -20.85
CA ALA A 159 -8.93 9.66 -20.23
C ALA A 159 -7.69 10.50 -20.53
N VAL A 160 -7.76 11.77 -20.17
CA VAL A 160 -6.57 12.63 -20.01
C VAL A 160 -6.40 12.93 -18.53
N PHE A 161 -5.19 13.31 -18.11
CA PHE A 161 -4.94 13.62 -16.70
C PHE A 161 -4.01 14.80 -16.50
N LEU A 162 -4.05 15.35 -15.30
CA LEU A 162 -3.07 16.28 -14.74
C LEU A 162 -2.61 15.78 -13.38
N GLU A 163 -1.35 16.01 -13.05
CA GLU A 163 -0.81 15.69 -11.73
C GLU A 163 -0.76 16.93 -10.86
N LEU A 164 -1.35 16.84 -9.68
CA LEU A 164 -1.20 17.83 -8.63
C LEU A 164 0.03 17.41 -7.82
N PRO A 165 1.09 18.24 -7.75
CA PRO A 165 2.22 17.95 -6.88
C PRO A 165 1.77 17.84 -5.42
N ALA A 166 2.47 17.01 -4.66
CA ALA A 166 2.25 16.77 -3.23
C ALA A 166 1.99 18.06 -2.42
N SER A 167 2.74 19.13 -2.70
CA SER A 167 2.63 20.43 -2.01
C SER A 167 1.27 21.13 -2.14
N LEU A 168 0.45 20.73 -3.12
CA LEU A 168 -0.91 21.25 -3.30
C LEU A 168 -1.98 20.39 -2.63
N VAL A 169 -1.61 19.27 -2.02
CA VAL A 169 -2.51 18.33 -1.34
C VAL A 169 -2.20 18.20 0.18
N PRO A 170 -1.94 19.29 0.94
CA PRO A 170 -1.61 19.16 2.37
C PRO A 170 -2.84 18.97 3.28
N ALA A 171 -4.04 19.32 2.79
CA ALA A 171 -5.30 19.28 3.53
C ALA A 171 -6.49 19.38 2.56
N ASN A 172 -7.72 19.33 3.11
CA ASN A 172 -8.96 19.52 2.36
C ASN A 172 -8.87 20.67 1.36
N LEU A 173 -9.29 20.41 0.13
CA LEU A 173 -9.22 21.35 -0.99
C LEU A 173 -10.45 21.25 -1.87
N GLY A 174 -10.66 22.26 -2.70
CA GLY A 174 -11.64 22.26 -3.77
C GLY A 174 -10.96 22.12 -5.14
N LEU A 175 -11.63 21.47 -6.10
CA LEU A 175 -11.19 21.43 -7.49
C LEU A 175 -12.20 22.10 -8.41
N SER A 176 -11.72 22.86 -9.39
CA SER A 176 -12.48 23.24 -10.58
C SER A 176 -11.76 22.76 -11.83
N VAL A 177 -12.43 21.94 -12.63
CA VAL A 177 -11.87 21.29 -13.81
C VAL A 177 -12.54 21.84 -15.06
N ARG A 178 -11.75 22.28 -16.03
CA ARG A 178 -12.23 22.95 -17.25
C ARG A 178 -11.43 22.49 -18.47
N ILE A 179 -12.10 22.43 -19.62
CA ILE A 179 -11.47 22.21 -20.92
C ILE A 179 -11.64 23.48 -21.75
N LEU A 180 -10.53 24.11 -22.13
CA LEU A 180 -10.50 25.39 -22.82
C LEU A 180 -10.11 25.22 -24.30
N ASP A 181 -10.70 26.06 -25.14
CA ASP A 181 -10.38 26.22 -26.56
C ASP A 181 -10.26 27.72 -26.88
N GLU A 182 -9.12 28.14 -27.43
CA GLU A 182 -8.88 29.53 -27.83
C GLU A 182 -9.87 30.05 -28.88
N ALA A 183 -10.48 29.16 -29.66
CA ALA A 183 -11.50 29.51 -30.66
C ALA A 183 -12.90 29.67 -30.06
N ALA A 184 -13.14 29.23 -28.82
CA ALA A 184 -14.45 29.26 -28.19
C ALA A 184 -14.86 30.67 -27.70
N ALA A 185 -16.16 30.84 -27.50
CA ALA A 185 -16.71 32.06 -26.93
C ALA A 185 -16.42 32.15 -25.42
N ALA A 186 -16.13 33.35 -24.96
CA ALA A 186 -15.82 33.59 -23.55
C ALA A 186 -17.09 33.43 -22.67
N THR A 187 -17.00 32.54 -21.68
CA THR A 187 -18.08 32.14 -20.78
C THR A 187 -17.74 32.54 -19.33
N PRO A 188 -18.64 33.25 -18.61
CA PRO A 188 -18.41 33.62 -17.21
C PRO A 188 -18.07 32.44 -16.30
N GLU A 189 -17.25 32.67 -15.28
CA GLU A 189 -16.83 31.63 -14.32
C GLU A 189 -17.98 30.96 -13.58
N THR A 190 -19.07 31.67 -13.32
CA THR A 190 -20.24 31.15 -12.60
C THR A 190 -21.27 30.46 -13.49
N GLN A 191 -21.13 30.52 -14.82
CA GLN A 191 -22.11 29.93 -15.74
C GLN A 191 -21.87 28.42 -15.90
N PRO A 192 -22.91 27.56 -15.77
CA PRO A 192 -22.80 26.13 -16.07
C PRO A 192 -22.41 25.87 -17.52
N HIS A 193 -21.54 24.89 -17.74
CA HIS A 193 -21.05 24.52 -19.07
C HIS A 193 -20.64 23.04 -19.12
N PRO A 194 -20.90 22.29 -20.22
CA PRO A 194 -20.54 20.87 -20.31
C PRO A 194 -19.04 20.56 -20.16
N ALA A 195 -18.18 21.48 -20.61
CA ALA A 195 -16.72 21.40 -20.46
C ALA A 195 -16.19 21.92 -19.11
N ARG A 196 -17.04 22.01 -18.07
CA ARG A 196 -16.68 22.47 -16.73
C ARG A 196 -17.31 21.60 -15.65
N ALA A 197 -16.54 21.26 -14.63
CA ALA A 197 -17.02 20.67 -13.38
C ALA A 197 -16.49 21.45 -12.18
N GLY A 198 -17.40 21.94 -11.32
CA GLY A 198 -17.09 22.89 -10.26
C GLY A 198 -16.73 24.29 -10.77
N THR A 199 -16.77 25.27 -9.89
CA THR A 199 -16.30 26.65 -10.13
C THR A 199 -15.39 27.10 -8.99
N LEU A 200 -14.72 28.24 -9.12
CA LEU A 200 -13.94 28.81 -8.01
C LEU A 200 -14.77 29.09 -6.74
N THR A 201 -16.06 29.38 -6.91
CA THR A 201 -16.98 29.73 -5.81
C THR A 201 -17.87 28.56 -5.35
N ALA A 202 -17.91 27.48 -6.12
CA ALA A 202 -18.59 26.23 -5.82
C ALA A 202 -17.74 25.06 -6.35
N PRO A 203 -16.57 24.79 -5.74
CA PRO A 203 -15.67 23.74 -6.22
C PRO A 203 -16.17 22.35 -5.87
N LEU A 204 -15.60 21.35 -6.55
CA LEU A 204 -15.71 19.95 -6.17
C LEU A 204 -14.91 19.72 -4.89
N ALA A 205 -15.57 19.32 -3.81
CA ALA A 205 -14.91 19.11 -2.53
C ALA A 205 -14.04 17.83 -2.58
N VAL A 206 -12.80 17.96 -2.12
CA VAL A 206 -11.86 16.84 -1.95
C VAL A 206 -11.47 16.80 -0.48
N ALA A 207 -11.85 15.70 0.17
CA ALA A 207 -11.45 15.42 1.54
C ALA A 207 -10.05 14.80 1.53
N VAL A 208 -9.11 15.45 2.21
CA VAL A 208 -7.74 14.95 2.41
C VAL A 208 -7.58 14.71 3.89
N GLU A 209 -7.07 13.54 4.23
CA GLU A 209 -6.91 13.17 5.61
C GLU A 209 -5.82 14.01 6.33
N PRO A 210 -5.89 14.15 7.66
CA PRO A 210 -4.82 14.80 8.42
C PRO A 210 -3.50 14.04 8.30
N ALA A 211 -2.39 14.78 8.28
CA ALA A 211 -1.06 14.19 8.30
C ALA A 211 -0.87 13.30 9.54
N GLN A 212 -0.31 12.12 9.30
CA GLN A 212 0.01 11.13 10.32
C GLN A 212 1.54 11.01 10.43
N GLU A 213 2.02 10.66 11.62
CA GLU A 213 3.43 10.33 11.79
C GLU A 213 3.79 9.07 10.97
N PRO A 214 4.99 9.00 10.37
CA PRO A 214 5.41 7.81 9.65
C PRO A 214 5.41 6.56 10.53
N VAL A 215 5.02 5.43 9.94
CA VAL A 215 5.13 4.12 10.60
C VAL A 215 6.58 3.69 10.60
N ARG A 216 7.15 3.53 11.80
CA ARG A 216 8.53 3.06 11.95
C ARG A 216 8.63 1.55 11.72
N LEU A 217 9.28 1.16 10.63
CA LEU A 217 9.50 -0.23 10.22
C LEU A 217 10.98 -0.61 10.39
N ILE A 218 11.25 -1.48 11.35
CA ILE A 218 12.58 -2.00 11.64
C ILE A 218 12.83 -3.25 10.82
N LEU A 219 13.74 -3.15 9.86
CA LEU A 219 14.18 -4.26 9.00
C LEU A 219 15.35 -4.98 9.65
N ILE A 220 15.23 -6.29 9.87
CA ILE A 220 16.21 -7.09 10.63
C ILE A 220 16.83 -8.12 9.70
N PRO A 221 18.10 -7.95 9.28
CA PRO A 221 18.77 -8.93 8.44
C PRO A 221 19.03 -10.21 9.21
N ILE A 222 18.54 -11.35 8.73
CA ILE A 222 18.82 -12.64 9.33
C ILE A 222 20.07 -13.24 8.70
N ARG A 223 21.13 -13.42 9.49
CA ARG A 223 22.29 -14.20 9.10
C ARG A 223 22.00 -15.67 9.37
N TYR A 224 21.53 -16.37 8.34
CA TYR A 224 21.19 -17.77 8.42
C TYR A 224 22.43 -18.66 8.23
N GLN A 225 22.63 -19.63 9.12
CA GLN A 225 23.78 -20.56 9.04
C GLN A 225 23.30 -21.98 8.72
N ASP A 226 23.70 -22.51 7.57
CA ASP A 226 23.47 -23.91 7.21
C ASP A 226 24.74 -24.57 6.70
N GLY A 227 25.05 -25.77 7.22
CA GLY A 227 26.24 -26.52 6.81
C GLY A 227 27.59 -25.80 6.99
N GLY A 228 27.65 -24.74 7.80
CA GLY A 228 28.84 -23.89 7.97
C GLY A 228 29.00 -22.80 6.91
N GLN A 229 27.99 -22.59 6.05
CA GLN A 229 27.86 -21.44 5.16
C GLN A 229 26.90 -20.42 5.79
N ASP A 230 27.25 -19.14 5.67
CA ASP A 230 26.38 -18.03 6.06
C ASP A 230 25.62 -17.54 4.82
N PHE A 231 24.32 -17.33 4.98
CA PHE A 231 23.47 -16.65 4.02
C PHE A 231 22.94 -15.35 4.63
N LEU A 232 22.91 -14.30 3.82
CA LEU A 232 22.48 -12.96 4.21
C LEU A 232 21.50 -12.42 3.17
N PRO A 233 20.45 -11.69 3.60
CA PRO A 233 19.54 -11.01 2.68
C PRO A 233 20.23 -9.83 1.98
N ASP A 234 19.67 -9.42 0.85
CA ASP A 234 20.05 -8.20 0.16
C ASP A 234 19.48 -6.97 0.91
N THR A 235 20.38 -6.24 1.57
CA THR A 235 20.10 -4.96 2.21
C THR A 235 20.79 -3.81 1.48
N SER A 236 21.07 -3.97 0.19
CA SER A 236 21.66 -2.92 -0.63
C SER A 236 20.72 -1.71 -0.72
N PRO A 237 21.26 -0.49 -0.95
CA PRO A 237 20.42 0.69 -1.12
C PRO A 237 19.35 0.56 -2.21
N ALA A 238 19.62 -0.21 -3.27
CA ALA A 238 18.65 -0.44 -4.34
C ALA A 238 17.46 -1.28 -3.86
N GLN A 239 17.71 -2.35 -3.10
CA GLN A 239 16.64 -3.19 -2.55
C GLN A 239 15.85 -2.46 -1.46
N LEU A 240 16.51 -1.67 -0.61
CA LEU A 240 15.82 -0.87 0.41
C LEU A 240 14.93 0.22 -0.21
N ALA A 241 15.40 0.88 -1.29
CA ALA A 241 14.59 1.83 -2.04
C ALA A 241 13.39 1.15 -2.74
N LEU A 242 13.55 -0.10 -3.18
CA LEU A 242 12.43 -0.89 -3.72
C LEU A 242 11.35 -1.13 -2.66
N TYR A 243 11.74 -1.53 -1.44
CA TYR A 243 10.78 -1.66 -0.33
C TYR A 243 10.06 -0.35 -0.04
N GLU A 244 10.80 0.76 0.05
CA GLU A 244 10.25 2.09 0.34
C GLU A 244 9.23 2.52 -0.72
N THR A 245 9.60 2.43 -2.01
CA THR A 245 8.73 2.85 -3.11
C THR A 245 7.51 1.96 -3.27
N LEU A 246 7.61 0.64 -3.04
CA LEU A 246 6.45 -0.24 -3.08
C LEU A 246 5.53 -0.03 -1.87
N LEU A 247 6.07 0.20 -0.67
CA LEU A 247 5.28 0.57 0.50
C LEU A 247 4.53 1.87 0.26
N GLU A 248 5.19 2.89 -0.28
CA GLU A 248 4.54 4.13 -0.68
C GLU A 248 3.42 3.83 -1.70
N ALA A 249 3.68 3.01 -2.72
CA ALA A 249 2.69 2.67 -3.74
C ALA A 249 1.46 1.90 -3.20
N THR A 250 1.59 1.14 -2.11
CA THR A 250 0.53 0.21 -1.67
C THR A 250 -0.10 0.54 -0.32
N TYR A 251 0.52 1.39 0.50
CA TYR A 251 0.01 1.81 1.81
C TYR A 251 -0.34 3.30 1.83
N PRO A 252 -1.44 3.69 2.49
CA PRO A 252 -1.85 5.08 2.66
C PRO A 252 -1.13 5.77 3.82
N GLY A 253 0.20 5.72 3.88
CA GLY A 253 0.97 6.32 4.96
C GLY A 253 2.46 6.41 4.68
N GLY A 254 3.15 7.28 5.42
CA GLY A 254 4.60 7.36 5.38
C GLY A 254 5.24 6.22 6.19
N PHE A 255 6.46 5.83 5.81
CA PHE A 255 7.26 4.85 6.53
C PHE A 255 8.63 5.42 6.87
N GLU A 256 9.13 5.09 8.08
CA GLU A 256 10.52 5.26 8.44
C GLU A 256 11.18 3.87 8.46
N LEU A 257 11.96 3.56 7.42
CA LEU A 257 12.70 2.29 7.36
C LEU A 257 13.98 2.41 8.18
N VAL A 258 14.12 1.53 9.18
CA VAL A 258 15.30 1.47 10.05
C VAL A 258 15.95 0.10 9.89
N LEU A 259 17.17 0.07 9.36
CA LEU A 259 17.95 -1.16 9.27
C LEU A 259 18.57 -1.49 10.63
N HIS A 260 18.19 -2.63 11.19
CA HIS A 260 18.74 -3.18 12.41
C HIS A 260 20.06 -3.93 12.16
N ALA A 261 20.82 -4.19 13.22
CA ALA A 261 21.95 -5.12 13.16
C ALA A 261 21.50 -6.54 12.81
N GLU A 262 22.39 -7.33 12.21
CA GLU A 262 22.13 -8.73 11.88
C GLU A 262 21.74 -9.55 13.11
N LEU A 263 20.70 -10.38 12.97
CA LEU A 263 20.35 -11.41 13.93
C LEU A 263 20.86 -12.76 13.41
N ALA A 264 21.68 -13.45 14.21
CA ALA A 264 22.13 -14.80 13.86
C ALA A 264 21.00 -15.81 14.05
N TRP A 265 20.83 -16.71 13.08
CA TRP A 265 19.82 -17.76 13.11
C TRP A 265 20.39 -19.07 12.55
N ASP A 266 20.31 -20.15 13.32
CA ASP A 266 20.83 -21.48 12.96
C ASP A 266 19.79 -22.58 13.22
N ASP A 267 18.54 -22.21 13.51
CA ASP A 267 17.45 -23.16 13.70
C ASP A 267 17.14 -23.85 12.36
N PRO A 268 16.96 -25.19 12.37
CA PRO A 268 16.78 -25.96 11.15
C PRO A 268 15.46 -25.62 10.45
N PHE A 269 15.38 -25.94 9.15
CA PHE A 269 14.11 -25.92 8.44
C PHE A 269 13.07 -26.85 9.09
N THR A 270 11.80 -26.47 8.90
CA THR A 270 10.64 -27.29 9.22
C THR A 270 10.70 -28.64 8.50
N TRP A 271 9.91 -29.61 8.96
CA TRP A 271 9.86 -30.94 8.32
C TRP A 271 9.38 -30.92 6.86
N THR A 272 8.71 -29.85 6.43
CA THR A 272 8.28 -29.63 5.04
C THR A 272 9.37 -29.01 4.16
N GLY A 273 10.53 -28.69 4.72
CA GLY A 273 11.64 -28.06 4.00
C GLY A 273 11.57 -26.53 3.91
N ASN A 274 10.65 -25.89 4.64
CA ASN A 274 10.52 -24.44 4.69
C ASN A 274 11.35 -23.85 5.84
N PHE A 275 11.79 -22.60 5.65
CA PHE A 275 12.31 -21.79 6.74
C PHE A 275 11.26 -21.65 7.85
N ASP A 276 11.66 -21.84 9.11
CA ASP A 276 10.75 -21.75 10.25
C ASP A 276 10.52 -20.28 10.66
N PHE A 277 9.67 -19.59 9.89
CA PHE A 277 9.22 -18.25 10.25
C PHE A 277 8.46 -18.22 11.57
N GLY A 278 7.84 -19.33 11.97
CA GLY A 278 7.05 -19.39 13.19
C GLY A 278 7.91 -19.22 14.44
N ASP A 279 9.00 -19.98 14.54
CA ASP A 279 9.97 -19.87 15.62
C ASP A 279 10.73 -18.52 15.56
N LEU A 280 11.07 -18.04 14.35
CA LEU A 280 11.69 -16.72 14.16
C LEU A 280 10.79 -15.59 14.67
N ASN A 281 9.53 -15.55 14.25
CA ASN A 281 8.55 -14.57 14.70
C ASN A 281 8.37 -14.61 16.22
N GLY A 282 8.40 -15.79 16.83
CA GLY A 282 8.44 -15.92 18.29
C GLY A 282 9.65 -15.23 18.92
N ALA A 283 10.84 -15.42 18.35
CA ALA A 283 12.07 -14.74 18.79
C ALA A 283 12.02 -13.22 18.58
N LEU A 284 11.39 -12.74 17.50
CA LEU A 284 11.22 -11.30 17.25
C LEU A 284 10.30 -10.63 18.29
N VAL A 285 9.25 -11.31 18.76
CA VAL A 285 8.43 -10.81 19.88
C VAL A 285 9.31 -10.62 21.14
N ASP A 286 10.13 -11.61 21.46
CA ASP A 286 11.04 -11.57 22.61
C ASP A 286 12.08 -10.43 22.46
N MET A 287 12.62 -10.25 21.26
CA MET A 287 13.59 -9.21 20.92
C MET A 287 12.98 -7.81 21.06
N LYS A 288 11.86 -7.55 20.38
CA LYS A 288 11.13 -6.27 20.43
C LYS A 288 10.82 -5.85 21.87
N ALA A 289 10.35 -6.80 22.68
CA ALA A 289 10.09 -6.57 24.10
C ALA A 289 11.35 -6.21 24.90
N SER A 290 12.48 -6.84 24.58
CA SER A 290 13.75 -6.63 25.30
C SER A 290 14.41 -5.30 24.96
N GLU A 291 14.24 -4.83 23.73
CA GLU A 291 14.81 -3.57 23.23
C GLU A 291 14.02 -2.36 23.71
N GLY A 292 12.77 -2.56 24.14
CA GLY A 292 11.91 -1.49 24.62
C GLY A 292 11.59 -0.47 23.54
N GLU A 293 11.64 -0.90 22.27
CA GLU A 293 11.30 -0.07 21.13
C GLU A 293 9.86 0.42 21.23
N ALA A 294 9.63 1.59 20.64
CA ALA A 294 8.37 2.29 20.80
C ALA A 294 7.21 1.41 20.29
N PRO A 295 6.06 1.34 20.99
CA PRO A 295 5.10 0.29 20.69
C PRO A 295 4.42 0.48 19.33
N GLU A 296 4.50 1.65 18.70
CA GLU A 296 4.15 1.94 17.30
C GLU A 296 5.02 1.22 16.27
N SER A 297 6.25 0.82 16.62
CA SER A 297 7.20 0.22 15.67
C SER A 297 6.83 -1.19 15.23
N TYR A 298 7.19 -1.53 14.00
CA TYR A 298 6.99 -2.82 13.36
C TYR A 298 8.35 -3.50 13.15
N TYR A 299 8.48 -4.78 13.47
CA TYR A 299 9.72 -5.54 13.25
C TYR A 299 9.53 -6.50 12.08
N TYR A 300 10.38 -6.42 11.07
CA TYR A 300 10.29 -7.30 9.91
C TYR A 300 11.65 -7.95 9.62
N ALA A 301 11.73 -9.27 9.74
CA ALA A 301 12.94 -10.01 9.43
C ALA A 301 13.08 -10.25 7.93
N LEU A 302 14.26 -9.95 7.40
CA LEU A 302 14.67 -10.24 6.04
C LEU A 302 15.47 -11.54 6.03
N VAL A 303 14.95 -12.56 5.34
CA VAL A 303 15.52 -13.92 5.34
C VAL A 303 15.95 -14.30 3.93
N ALA A 304 17.14 -14.84 3.74
CA ALA A 304 17.57 -15.43 2.47
C ALA A 304 18.35 -16.70 2.78
N PRO A 305 17.70 -17.88 2.89
CA PRO A 305 18.34 -19.08 3.43
C PRO A 305 19.00 -19.94 2.34
N ALA A 306 19.27 -19.35 1.18
CA ALA A 306 19.91 -19.94 0.01
C ALA A 306 20.61 -18.83 -0.80
N ASP A 307 21.32 -19.18 -1.88
CA ASP A 307 22.01 -18.19 -2.73
C ASP A 307 21.01 -17.38 -3.58
N THR A 308 19.91 -18.00 -4.02
CA THR A 308 18.87 -17.35 -4.82
C THR A 308 17.46 -17.74 -4.38
N PHE A 309 16.47 -16.90 -4.73
CA PHE A 309 15.05 -17.23 -4.53
C PHE A 309 14.68 -18.56 -5.20
N SER A 310 15.21 -18.82 -6.40
CA SER A 310 14.93 -20.06 -7.13
C SER A 310 15.55 -21.30 -6.48
N ASP A 311 16.66 -21.16 -5.76
CA ASP A 311 17.28 -22.27 -5.04
C ASP A 311 16.45 -22.67 -3.81
N TYR A 312 15.88 -21.68 -3.11
CA TYR A 312 14.97 -21.92 -2.00
C TYR A 312 13.59 -22.39 -2.46
N CYS A 313 13.02 -21.73 -3.47
CA CYS A 313 11.66 -21.95 -3.96
C CYS A 313 11.56 -22.88 -5.18
N GLY A 314 12.61 -23.63 -5.52
CA GLY A 314 12.64 -24.54 -6.68
C GLY A 314 11.61 -25.69 -6.66
N GLY A 315 10.84 -25.81 -5.58
CA GLY A 315 9.69 -26.71 -5.44
C GLY A 315 8.47 -25.98 -4.86
N SER A 316 8.19 -26.19 -3.58
CA SER A 316 7.21 -25.42 -2.80
C SER A 316 7.96 -24.76 -1.66
N CYS A 317 7.73 -23.47 -1.45
CA CYS A 317 8.33 -22.72 -0.36
C CYS A 317 7.27 -21.84 0.34
N THR A 318 7.49 -21.53 1.60
CA THR A 318 6.86 -20.40 2.29
C THR A 318 7.78 -19.18 2.13
N THR A 319 7.25 -18.09 1.58
CA THR A 319 8.02 -16.85 1.36
C THR A 319 7.97 -15.90 2.56
N GLY A 320 6.92 -15.94 3.36
CA GLY A 320 6.79 -15.12 4.57
C GLY A 320 5.76 -15.66 5.55
N GLN A 321 5.81 -15.09 6.75
CA GLN A 321 4.79 -15.26 7.78
C GLN A 321 4.92 -14.12 8.80
N SER A 322 3.81 -13.63 9.32
CA SER A 322 3.76 -12.65 10.40
C SER A 322 2.61 -12.93 11.37
N TYR A 323 2.40 -12.07 12.37
CA TYR A 323 1.17 -12.11 13.16
C TYR A 323 0.06 -11.28 12.52
N GLU A 324 -1.17 -11.82 12.54
CA GLU A 324 -2.37 -11.04 12.25
C GLU A 324 -2.74 -10.23 13.51
N VAL A 325 -2.37 -8.95 13.53
CA VAL A 325 -2.56 -8.08 14.70
C VAL A 325 -3.87 -7.30 14.54
N SER A 326 -5.01 -7.97 14.72
CA SER A 326 -6.35 -7.36 14.59
C SER A 326 -6.64 -6.32 15.68
N ASN A 327 -6.12 -6.51 16.91
CA ASN A 327 -6.22 -5.54 17.99
C ASN A 327 -5.05 -4.56 17.94
N PRO A 328 -5.26 -3.24 17.70
CA PRO A 328 -4.17 -2.29 17.59
C PRO A 328 -3.39 -2.12 18.89
N GLY A 329 -3.94 -2.44 20.07
CA GLY A 329 -3.19 -2.41 21.32
C GLY A 329 -2.18 -3.57 21.49
N SER A 330 -2.18 -4.58 20.62
CA SER A 330 -1.29 -5.75 20.68
C SER A 330 0.10 -5.46 20.07
N ALA A 331 0.70 -4.33 20.47
CA ALA A 331 1.93 -3.78 19.90
C ALA A 331 3.11 -4.77 19.84
N ASP A 332 3.28 -5.61 20.87
CA ASP A 332 4.37 -6.59 20.93
C ASP A 332 4.34 -7.63 19.79
N TYR A 333 3.18 -7.82 19.15
CA TYR A 333 2.97 -8.79 18.08
C TYR A 333 3.14 -8.22 16.68
N ARG A 334 3.48 -6.93 16.54
CA ARG A 334 3.78 -6.32 15.24
C ARG A 334 5.16 -6.74 14.78
N VAL A 335 5.32 -8.04 14.60
CA VAL A 335 6.51 -8.71 14.14
C VAL A 335 6.13 -9.65 13.00
N GLY A 336 7.03 -9.76 12.03
CA GLY A 336 6.88 -10.67 10.90
C GLY A 336 8.22 -10.93 10.24
N GLY A 337 8.23 -11.77 9.23
CA GLY A 337 9.39 -11.97 8.41
C GLY A 337 9.03 -12.53 7.05
N GLY A 338 9.91 -12.32 6.10
CA GLY A 338 9.80 -12.89 4.78
C GLY A 338 11.12 -12.89 4.03
N MET A 339 11.05 -13.31 2.78
CA MET A 339 12.21 -13.36 1.91
C MET A 339 12.84 -11.99 1.74
N GLY A 340 14.16 -11.97 1.71
CA GLY A 340 15.03 -10.81 1.56
C GLY A 340 16.02 -11.01 0.42
N PHE A 341 15.66 -11.77 -0.63
CA PHE A 341 16.41 -11.79 -1.88
C PHE A 341 16.21 -10.48 -2.66
N SER A 342 17.11 -10.15 -3.59
CA SER A 342 16.92 -9.00 -4.49
C SER A 342 15.66 -9.15 -5.36
N GLY A 343 14.92 -8.07 -5.55
CA GLY A 343 13.77 -7.98 -6.47
C GLY A 343 12.40 -7.81 -5.80
N GLU A 344 11.37 -7.71 -6.65
CA GLU A 344 9.98 -7.41 -6.29
C GLU A 344 9.33 -8.50 -5.43
N ASN A 345 9.67 -9.79 -5.62
CA ASN A 345 9.07 -10.90 -4.85
C ASN A 345 9.24 -10.72 -3.32
N SER A 346 10.44 -10.30 -2.89
CA SER A 346 10.71 -10.01 -1.48
C SER A 346 9.93 -8.78 -0.99
N ALA A 347 9.76 -7.77 -1.86
CA ALA A 347 9.06 -6.53 -1.55
C ALA A 347 7.55 -6.76 -1.40
N TRP A 348 6.94 -7.54 -2.29
CA TRP A 348 5.54 -7.96 -2.19
C TRP A 348 5.29 -8.87 -0.99
N THR A 349 6.23 -9.76 -0.66
CA THR A 349 6.15 -10.55 0.58
C THR A 349 6.11 -9.62 1.80
N LEU A 350 6.95 -8.58 1.83
CA LEU A 350 6.93 -7.58 2.91
C LEU A 350 5.58 -6.86 2.97
N VAL A 351 5.06 -6.38 1.83
CA VAL A 351 3.75 -5.70 1.75
C VAL A 351 2.62 -6.58 2.29
N HIS A 352 2.60 -7.87 1.91
CA HIS A 352 1.59 -8.84 2.35
C HIS A 352 1.67 -9.09 3.87
N GLU A 353 2.85 -9.46 4.36
CA GLU A 353 3.04 -9.81 5.76
C GLU A 353 2.90 -8.60 6.69
N LEU A 354 3.29 -7.41 6.24
CA LEU A 354 3.01 -6.16 6.94
C LEU A 354 1.50 -5.88 7.01
N GLY A 355 0.73 -6.32 6.02
CA GLY A 355 -0.72 -6.15 5.99
C GLY A 355 -1.39 -6.91 7.13
N HIS A 356 -0.93 -8.13 7.40
CA HIS A 356 -1.31 -8.88 8.59
C HIS A 356 -0.94 -8.18 9.89
N MET A 357 0.26 -7.58 9.97
CA MET A 357 0.66 -6.80 11.14
C MET A 357 -0.21 -5.53 11.30
N PHE A 358 -0.79 -5.02 10.21
CA PHE A 358 -1.80 -3.97 10.20
C PHE A 358 -3.22 -4.48 10.51
N GLY A 359 -3.37 -5.78 10.80
CA GLY A 359 -4.63 -6.42 11.18
C GLY A 359 -5.51 -6.85 10.02
N ARG A 360 -4.96 -6.88 8.80
CA ARG A 360 -5.67 -7.37 7.61
C ARG A 360 -5.65 -8.89 7.59
N SER A 361 -6.82 -9.52 7.45
CA SER A 361 -6.91 -10.95 7.14
C SER A 361 -6.81 -11.15 5.62
N HIS A 362 -6.67 -12.40 5.16
CA HIS A 362 -6.63 -12.67 3.72
C HIS A 362 -7.97 -12.37 3.05
N THR A 363 -7.97 -11.95 1.78
CA THR A 363 -9.17 -11.46 1.07
C THR A 363 -9.77 -12.45 0.08
N GLY A 364 -9.19 -13.64 -0.08
CA GLY A 364 -9.67 -14.65 -1.02
C GLY A 364 -8.58 -15.53 -1.60
N CYS A 365 -8.97 -16.35 -2.59
CA CYS A 365 -8.11 -17.20 -3.42
C CYS A 365 -7.44 -18.38 -2.71
N ASP A 366 -8.20 -19.46 -2.50
CA ASP A 366 -7.72 -20.74 -1.94
C ASP A 366 -7.08 -20.66 -0.53
N VAL A 367 -7.43 -19.64 0.26
CA VAL A 367 -7.03 -19.55 1.67
C VAL A 367 -8.04 -20.24 2.60
N SER A 368 -7.55 -20.71 3.74
CA SER A 368 -8.37 -21.42 4.75
C SER A 368 -9.18 -20.49 5.66
N ARG A 369 -8.88 -19.19 5.64
CA ARG A 369 -9.52 -18.13 6.43
C ARG A 369 -9.57 -16.85 5.62
N ASP A 370 -10.74 -16.57 5.08
CA ASP A 370 -11.06 -15.33 4.40
C ASP A 370 -11.55 -14.26 5.38
N ASP A 371 -11.32 -13.00 5.06
CA ASP A 371 -11.99 -11.84 5.63
C ASP A 371 -13.45 -11.84 5.16
N ASP A 372 -14.35 -12.24 6.04
CA ASP A 372 -15.80 -12.28 5.77
C ASP A 372 -16.39 -10.90 5.38
N ASN A 373 -15.66 -9.80 5.61
CA ASN A 373 -16.08 -8.45 5.26
C ASN A 373 -15.54 -7.99 3.91
N TYR A 374 -14.65 -8.77 3.27
CA TYR A 374 -14.11 -8.40 1.96
C TYR A 374 -15.23 -8.39 0.92
N PRO A 375 -15.50 -7.25 0.26
CA PRO A 375 -16.74 -7.08 -0.51
C PRO A 375 -16.67 -7.66 -1.94
N TYR A 376 -15.49 -8.02 -2.43
CA TYR A 376 -15.28 -8.37 -3.84
C TYR A 376 -15.07 -9.87 -4.01
N SER A 377 -15.80 -10.47 -4.95
CA SER A 377 -15.77 -11.91 -5.12
C SER A 377 -14.41 -12.40 -5.60
N GLY A 378 -13.91 -13.48 -5.02
CA GLY A 378 -12.67 -14.11 -5.47
C GLY A 378 -11.42 -13.31 -5.18
N GLY A 379 -11.44 -12.40 -4.19
CA GLY A 379 -10.27 -11.59 -3.82
C GLY A 379 -9.90 -10.49 -4.81
N MET A 380 -10.76 -10.21 -5.80
CA MET A 380 -10.51 -9.21 -6.86
C MET A 380 -10.59 -7.78 -6.35
N LEU A 381 -9.99 -6.82 -7.05
CA LEU A 381 -10.12 -5.40 -6.68
C LEU A 381 -11.55 -4.86 -6.92
N GLY A 382 -11.93 -3.82 -6.18
CA GLY A 382 -13.20 -3.11 -6.37
C GLY A 382 -13.17 -1.96 -7.36
N SER A 383 -11.98 -1.39 -7.57
CA SER A 383 -11.77 -0.13 -8.29
C SER A 383 -10.49 -0.19 -9.13
N TRP A 384 -10.37 0.68 -10.14
CA TRP A 384 -9.09 0.82 -10.84
C TRP A 384 -7.98 1.23 -9.89
N GLY A 385 -6.79 0.69 -10.13
CA GLY A 385 -5.57 1.13 -9.49
C GLY A 385 -4.67 1.92 -10.44
N LEU A 386 -3.69 2.59 -9.85
CA LEU A 386 -2.59 3.25 -10.54
C LEU A 386 -1.32 2.91 -9.77
N ASP A 387 -0.33 2.33 -10.43
CA ASP A 387 1.00 2.23 -9.84
C ASP A 387 1.72 3.58 -10.03
N PRO A 388 1.93 4.38 -8.97
CA PRO A 388 2.58 5.68 -9.10
C PRO A 388 4.07 5.58 -9.47
N ARG A 389 4.70 4.40 -9.32
CA ARG A 389 6.11 4.17 -9.65
C ARG A 389 6.33 4.08 -11.17
N SER A 390 5.36 3.48 -11.86
CA SER A 390 5.43 3.19 -13.31
C SER A 390 4.42 3.98 -14.14
N GLY A 391 3.40 4.58 -13.50
CA GLY A 391 2.27 5.22 -14.16
C GLY A 391 1.26 4.24 -14.76
N ALA A 392 1.40 2.94 -14.47
CA ALA A 392 0.60 1.89 -15.09
C ALA A 392 -0.80 1.76 -14.47
N TRP A 393 -1.81 1.56 -15.31
CA TRP A 393 -3.20 1.35 -14.88
C TRP A 393 -3.43 -0.10 -14.49
N ILE A 394 -4.09 -0.31 -13.35
CA ILE A 394 -4.38 -1.62 -12.79
C ILE A 394 -5.86 -1.93 -12.97
N ASP A 395 -6.17 -2.92 -13.83
CA ASP A 395 -7.55 -3.32 -14.12
C ASP A 395 -8.11 -4.20 -12.99
N PRO A 396 -9.21 -3.80 -12.33
CA PRO A 396 -9.80 -4.57 -11.23
C PRO A 396 -10.36 -5.93 -11.66
N ALA A 397 -10.58 -6.14 -12.96
CA ALA A 397 -11.03 -7.44 -13.49
C ALA A 397 -9.88 -8.46 -13.66
N ASP A 398 -8.63 -8.00 -13.71
CA ASP A 398 -7.45 -8.83 -13.97
C ASP A 398 -6.47 -8.90 -12.78
N CYS A 399 -6.74 -8.15 -11.71
CA CYS A 399 -5.89 -8.06 -10.52
C CYS A 399 -6.64 -8.46 -9.24
N ALA A 400 -5.95 -9.16 -8.35
CA ALA A 400 -6.43 -9.45 -7.00
C ALA A 400 -5.84 -8.49 -5.97
N ASP A 401 -6.47 -8.41 -4.80
CA ASP A 401 -5.91 -7.70 -3.66
C ASP A 401 -4.69 -8.42 -3.12
N PHE A 402 -3.66 -7.66 -2.72
CA PHE A 402 -2.39 -8.24 -2.28
C PHE A 402 -2.51 -9.06 -1.00
N MET A 403 -3.60 -8.97 -0.22
CA MET A 403 -3.86 -9.87 0.91
C MET A 403 -4.45 -11.22 0.48
N GLY A 404 -4.77 -11.43 -0.79
CA GLY A 404 -5.10 -12.73 -1.36
C GLY A 404 -3.84 -13.50 -1.80
N TYR A 405 -4.02 -14.74 -2.23
CA TYR A 405 -2.97 -15.53 -2.89
C TYR A 405 -3.19 -15.72 -4.39
N CYS A 406 -4.06 -14.90 -4.99
CA CYS A 406 -4.16 -14.83 -6.44
C CYS A 406 -3.09 -13.90 -6.99
N ASP A 407 -2.39 -14.33 -8.02
CA ASP A 407 -1.62 -13.44 -8.88
C ASP A 407 -2.39 -13.12 -10.16
N PRO A 408 -2.21 -11.92 -10.70
CA PRO A 408 -1.33 -10.87 -10.21
C PRO A 408 -2.01 -9.94 -9.17
N THR A 409 -1.22 -9.20 -8.36
CA THR A 409 -1.73 -8.47 -7.18
C THR A 409 -1.59 -6.94 -7.23
N TRP A 410 -2.47 -6.25 -6.49
CA TRP A 410 -2.40 -4.82 -6.18
C TRP A 410 -3.15 -4.50 -4.87
N VAL A 411 -3.14 -3.25 -4.40
CA VAL A 411 -3.97 -2.83 -3.26
C VAL A 411 -5.41 -2.54 -3.70
N SER A 412 -6.41 -3.17 -3.07
CA SER A 412 -7.82 -2.77 -3.25
C SER A 412 -8.15 -1.54 -2.42
N ASP A 413 -9.21 -0.83 -2.82
CA ASP A 413 -9.76 0.30 -2.06
C ASP A 413 -10.19 -0.10 -0.63
N TYR A 414 -10.72 -1.31 -0.45
CA TYR A 414 -11.06 -1.87 0.86
C TYR A 414 -9.82 -2.06 1.75
N THR A 415 -8.76 -2.67 1.22
CA THR A 415 -7.51 -2.86 1.97
C THR A 415 -6.81 -1.54 2.21
N TRP A 416 -6.73 -0.64 1.22
CA TRP A 416 -6.22 0.73 1.35
C TRP A 416 -6.82 1.43 2.58
N ASN A 417 -8.15 1.51 2.66
CA ASN A 417 -8.81 2.14 3.80
C ASN A 417 -8.53 1.44 5.13
N GLY A 418 -8.56 0.11 5.16
CA GLY A 418 -8.27 -0.65 6.38
C GLY A 418 -6.85 -0.44 6.90
N LEU A 419 -5.88 -0.24 6.00
CA LEU A 419 -4.51 0.12 6.37
C LEU A 419 -4.44 1.53 6.95
N TYR A 420 -5.18 2.49 6.39
CA TYR A 420 -5.25 3.85 6.93
C TYR A 420 -5.91 3.90 8.32
N ASP A 421 -7.01 3.16 8.50
CA ASP A 421 -7.69 3.06 9.79
C ASP A 421 -6.73 2.61 10.88
N ARG A 422 -5.88 1.61 10.59
CA ARG A 422 -4.81 1.20 11.49
C ARG A 422 -3.85 2.35 11.80
N ILE A 423 -3.37 3.10 10.82
CA ILE A 423 -2.45 4.23 11.06
C ILE A 423 -3.08 5.24 12.04
N VAL A 424 -4.36 5.57 11.86
CA VAL A 424 -5.10 6.46 12.75
C VAL A 424 -5.26 5.87 14.16
N GLU A 425 -5.56 4.58 14.28
CA GLU A 425 -5.62 3.89 15.58
C GLU A 425 -4.29 3.97 16.33
N LEU A 426 -3.17 3.78 15.63
CA LEU A 426 -1.83 3.85 16.24
C LEU A 426 -1.55 5.24 16.82
N ALA A 427 -1.89 6.30 16.08
CA ALA A 427 -1.70 7.67 16.54
C ALA A 427 -2.48 7.99 17.84
N GLN A 428 -3.60 7.31 18.07
CA GLN A 428 -4.46 7.53 19.25
C GLN A 428 -4.01 6.75 20.50
N LEU A 429 -3.21 5.69 20.35
CA LEU A 429 -2.94 4.74 21.44
C LEU A 429 -1.82 5.17 22.42
N TYR A 430 -1.08 6.23 22.13
CA TYR A 430 0.11 6.61 22.92
C TYR A 430 -0.06 7.95 23.66
N PRO A 431 0.28 8.04 24.97
CA PRO A 431 1.17 7.13 25.71
C PRO A 431 0.45 5.94 26.40
N PRO A 432 1.11 4.78 26.55
CA PRO A 432 0.48 3.49 26.85
C PRO A 432 -0.04 3.35 28.30
N ALA A 433 -1.03 2.48 28.50
CA ALA A 433 -1.56 2.12 29.82
C ALA A 433 -0.50 1.47 30.74
N ALA A 434 -0.72 1.41 32.06
CA ALA A 434 0.25 0.80 32.97
C ALA A 434 0.38 -0.73 32.78
N PRO A 435 1.60 -1.29 32.85
CA PRO A 435 1.85 -2.69 32.60
C PRO A 435 1.34 -3.69 33.64
N SER A 436 1.04 -4.92 33.20
CA SER A 436 0.88 -6.11 34.05
C SER A 436 1.80 -7.24 33.54
N PRO A 437 2.64 -7.85 34.40
CA PRO A 437 3.67 -8.75 33.91
C PRO A 437 3.11 -10.10 33.41
N VAL A 438 3.57 -10.54 32.23
CA VAL A 438 3.15 -11.78 31.57
C VAL A 438 4.33 -12.58 31.04
N ARG A 439 4.18 -13.91 30.97
CA ARG A 439 5.12 -14.85 30.36
C ARG A 439 4.56 -15.32 29.02
N LEU A 440 5.37 -15.26 27.97
CA LEU A 440 4.98 -15.74 26.64
C LEU A 440 5.18 -17.25 26.49
N LEU A 441 4.27 -17.89 25.76
CA LEU A 441 4.46 -19.21 25.19
C LEU A 441 4.22 -19.15 23.69
N HIS A 442 5.18 -19.64 22.92
CA HIS A 442 5.11 -19.78 21.47
C HIS A 442 4.67 -21.20 21.13
N VAL A 443 3.69 -21.33 20.24
CA VAL A 443 3.12 -22.59 19.78
C VAL A 443 3.28 -22.66 18.27
N ASN A 444 3.93 -23.71 17.79
CA ASN A 444 3.98 -24.05 16.37
C ASN A 444 3.24 -25.39 16.18
N LEU A 445 2.12 -25.36 15.46
CA LEU A 445 1.26 -26.52 15.23
C LEU A 445 1.80 -27.41 14.10
N ALA A 446 2.58 -26.86 13.18
CA ALA A 446 3.17 -27.61 12.07
C ALA A 446 4.24 -28.59 12.58
N ASP A 447 5.08 -28.14 13.52
CA ASP A 447 6.13 -28.95 14.14
C ASP A 447 5.68 -29.60 15.46
N GLY A 448 4.49 -29.22 15.94
CA GLY A 448 3.95 -29.71 17.19
C GLY A 448 4.83 -29.31 18.38
N THR A 449 5.33 -28.08 18.41
CA THR A 449 6.25 -27.59 19.44
C THR A 449 5.63 -26.49 20.32
N LEU A 450 6.08 -26.45 21.57
CA LEU A 450 5.73 -25.45 22.57
C LEU A 450 7.02 -24.93 23.23
N ARG A 451 7.30 -23.63 23.09
CA ARG A 451 8.48 -22.95 23.65
C ARG A 451 8.10 -21.88 24.67
N VAL A 452 8.89 -21.76 25.73
CA VAL A 452 8.75 -20.65 26.71
C VAL A 452 9.48 -19.42 26.18
N GLY A 453 8.77 -18.30 26.07
CA GLY A 453 9.31 -17.01 25.65
C GLY A 453 9.59 -16.05 26.81
N ALA A 454 9.74 -14.76 26.49
CA ALA A 454 10.15 -13.70 27.39
C ALA A 454 9.16 -13.43 28.54
N LEU A 455 9.69 -12.80 29.60
CA LEU A 455 8.89 -12.20 30.67
C LEU A 455 8.70 -10.73 30.33
N LEU A 456 7.47 -10.34 30.03
CA LEU A 456 7.14 -8.96 29.73
C LEU A 456 6.71 -8.24 31.01
N THR A 457 7.14 -6.98 31.14
CA THR A 457 6.72 -6.05 32.22
C THR A 457 6.11 -4.77 31.65
N ALA A 458 5.68 -4.79 30.38
CA ALA A 458 5.03 -3.71 29.62
C ALA A 458 3.51 -4.02 29.45
N PRO A 459 2.63 -3.04 29.21
CA PRO A 459 1.18 -3.28 29.03
C PRO A 459 0.94 -4.09 27.77
N ARG A 460 0.09 -5.11 27.86
CA ARG A 460 -0.40 -5.85 26.69
C ARG A 460 -1.88 -5.58 26.50
N ALA A 461 -2.32 -5.43 25.25
CA ALA A 461 -3.73 -5.58 24.93
C ALA A 461 -4.19 -7.03 25.05
N LEU A 462 -5.49 -7.17 25.31
CA LEU A 462 -6.18 -8.45 25.27
C LEU A 462 -6.03 -9.01 23.84
N GLY A 463 -5.43 -10.18 23.71
CA GLY A 463 -5.49 -10.95 22.45
C GLY A 463 -6.93 -11.00 21.95
N ASP A 464 -7.11 -10.96 20.64
CA ASP A 464 -8.42 -11.02 19.98
C ASP A 464 -9.09 -12.39 20.17
N ARG A 465 -8.31 -13.40 20.56
CA ARG A 465 -8.74 -14.76 20.84
C ARG A 465 -8.23 -15.22 22.19
N THR A 466 -8.90 -16.23 22.73
CA THR A 466 -8.43 -16.96 23.90
C THR A 466 -8.19 -18.41 23.54
N VAL A 467 -7.14 -18.98 24.12
CA VAL A 467 -6.81 -20.41 24.04
C VAL A 467 -6.91 -20.98 25.44
N ARG A 468 -7.55 -22.14 25.56
CA ARG A 468 -7.66 -22.86 26.83
C ARG A 468 -6.29 -23.42 27.23
N VAL A 469 -5.86 -23.12 28.45
CA VAL A 469 -4.60 -23.62 29.02
C VAL A 469 -4.85 -24.22 30.39
N LEU A 470 -4.43 -25.48 30.57
CA LEU A 470 -4.35 -26.12 31.87
C LEU A 470 -2.97 -25.86 32.46
N VAL A 471 -2.92 -25.25 33.64
CA VAL A 471 -1.67 -24.97 34.35
C VAL A 471 -1.70 -25.66 35.70
N SER A 472 -0.59 -26.29 36.07
CA SER A 472 -0.47 -26.97 37.36
C SER A 472 0.47 -26.19 38.28
N ASP A 473 -0.01 -25.85 39.47
CA ASP A 473 0.80 -25.24 40.51
C ASP A 473 0.63 -25.99 41.85
N ALA A 474 1.27 -25.48 42.92
CA ALA A 474 1.20 -26.11 44.25
C ALA A 474 -0.23 -26.20 44.83
N LYS A 475 -1.20 -25.49 44.26
CA LYS A 475 -2.62 -25.51 44.67
C LYS A 475 -3.48 -26.44 43.79
N GLY A 476 -2.89 -27.10 42.80
CA GLY A 476 -3.56 -28.02 41.88
C GLY A 476 -3.52 -27.57 40.42
N THR A 477 -4.18 -28.32 39.55
CA THR A 477 -4.37 -27.94 38.15
C THR A 477 -5.58 -27.02 38.02
N ARG A 478 -5.42 -25.89 37.35
CA ARG A 478 -6.51 -24.96 37.02
C ARG A 478 -6.51 -24.65 35.54
N GLU A 479 -7.70 -24.40 35.02
CA GLU A 479 -7.93 -23.95 33.66
C GLU A 479 -7.92 -22.42 33.59
N ILE A 480 -7.31 -21.88 32.54
CA ILE A 480 -7.20 -20.45 32.27
C ILE A 480 -7.43 -20.25 30.78
N ASP A 481 -8.28 -19.28 30.44
CA ASP A 481 -8.39 -18.76 29.09
C ASP A 481 -7.29 -17.72 28.88
N ALA A 482 -6.25 -18.11 28.15
CA ALA A 482 -5.08 -17.26 27.89
C ALA A 482 -5.30 -16.47 26.59
N PRO A 483 -5.13 -15.14 26.59
CA PRO A 483 -5.17 -14.38 25.34
C PRO A 483 -4.08 -14.86 24.38
N ALA A 484 -4.46 -15.09 23.14
CA ALA A 484 -3.59 -15.59 22.08
C ALA A 484 -3.70 -14.70 20.84
N VAL A 485 -2.59 -14.57 20.11
CA VAL A 485 -2.51 -13.90 18.81
C VAL A 485 -1.93 -14.89 17.84
N PHE A 486 -2.64 -15.15 16.75
CA PHE A 486 -2.26 -16.14 15.74
C PHE A 486 -1.33 -15.53 14.69
N GLN A 487 -0.43 -16.37 14.20
CA GLN A 487 0.33 -16.06 13.00
C GLN A 487 -0.54 -16.23 11.75
N SER A 488 -0.20 -15.54 10.66
CA SER A 488 -0.82 -15.68 9.35
C SER A 488 -0.78 -17.16 8.93
N GLY A 489 -1.89 -17.62 8.34
CA GLY A 489 -2.13 -19.04 8.04
C GLY A 489 -2.58 -19.90 9.23
N GLY A 490 -2.53 -19.40 10.47
CA GLY A 490 -3.12 -20.05 11.65
C GLY A 490 -2.43 -21.33 12.12
N THR A 491 -1.25 -21.65 11.60
CA THR A 491 -0.43 -22.83 11.96
C THR A 491 0.51 -22.58 13.14
N ALA A 492 0.61 -21.34 13.62
CA ALA A 492 1.36 -20.98 14.82
C ALA A 492 0.66 -19.83 15.55
N PHE A 493 0.90 -19.68 16.85
CA PHE A 493 0.38 -18.58 17.66
C PHE A 493 1.19 -18.35 18.94
N THR A 494 1.06 -17.16 19.52
CA THR A 494 1.67 -16.82 20.81
C THR A 494 0.60 -16.44 21.83
N LEU A 495 0.67 -17.04 23.02
CA LEU A 495 -0.23 -16.76 24.14
C LEU A 495 0.49 -16.09 25.31
N ALA A 496 -0.24 -15.27 26.09
CA ALA A 496 0.25 -14.73 27.36
C ALA A 496 -0.32 -15.49 28.55
N LEU A 497 0.57 -15.92 29.44
CA LEU A 497 0.22 -16.35 30.79
C LEU A 497 0.59 -15.27 31.80
N PRO A 498 -0.22 -15.04 32.85
CA PRO A 498 0.20 -14.24 34.00
C PRO A 498 1.57 -14.67 34.54
N ALA A 499 2.48 -13.73 34.81
CA ALA A 499 3.85 -14.02 35.22
C ALA A 499 3.99 -14.89 36.49
N GLY A 500 2.95 -14.92 37.34
CA GLY A 500 2.91 -15.78 38.54
C GLY A 500 2.66 -17.27 38.26
N ILE A 501 2.46 -17.67 37.00
CA ILE A 501 2.23 -19.06 36.58
C ILE A 501 3.54 -19.65 36.06
N ASP A 502 3.87 -20.87 36.49
CA ASP A 502 4.97 -21.62 35.89
C ASP A 502 4.56 -22.10 34.49
N ALA A 503 5.02 -21.41 33.46
CA ALA A 503 4.79 -21.77 32.06
C ALA A 503 5.22 -23.22 31.75
N ARG A 504 6.11 -23.83 32.56
CA ARG A 504 6.55 -25.22 32.42
C ARG A 504 5.47 -26.27 32.63
N THR A 505 4.38 -25.89 33.29
CA THR A 505 3.26 -26.79 33.56
C THR A 505 2.07 -26.56 32.64
N ALA A 506 2.19 -25.64 31.67
CA ALA A 506 1.15 -25.35 30.71
C ALA A 506 0.93 -26.53 29.76
N LEU A 507 -0.32 -27.00 29.70
CA LEU A 507 -0.83 -27.98 28.76
C LEU A 507 -1.98 -27.34 27.99
N LEU A 508 -1.97 -27.49 26.67
CA LEU A 508 -3.02 -26.95 25.80
C LEU A 508 -3.95 -28.13 25.41
N PRO A 509 -5.09 -28.34 26.10
CA PRO A 509 -5.93 -29.52 25.90
C PRO A 509 -6.51 -29.63 24.48
N ASP A 510 -6.72 -28.50 23.81
CA ASP A 510 -7.21 -28.47 22.43
C ASP A 510 -6.09 -28.80 21.41
N PHE A 511 -4.83 -28.92 21.86
CA PHE A 511 -3.65 -29.24 21.07
C PHE A 511 -2.78 -30.33 21.74
N PRO A 512 -3.30 -31.57 21.87
CA PRO A 512 -2.68 -32.62 22.70
C PRO A 512 -1.36 -33.19 22.15
N HIS A 513 -1.01 -32.87 20.90
CA HIS A 513 0.18 -33.37 20.20
C HIS A 513 1.44 -32.51 20.43
N LEU A 514 1.31 -31.39 21.15
CA LEU A 514 2.44 -30.48 21.37
C LEU A 514 3.51 -31.10 22.27
N THR A 515 4.76 -30.97 21.83
CA THR A 515 5.97 -31.37 22.53
C THR A 515 6.73 -30.14 22.96
N ARG A 516 7.35 -30.21 24.14
CA ARG A 516 8.05 -29.08 24.74
C ARG A 516 9.49 -29.07 24.25
N ARG A 517 9.92 -27.96 23.65
CA ARG A 517 11.31 -27.75 23.21
C ARG A 517 12.11 -27.05 24.31
#